data_AF-A0A959H5Y8-F1
#
_entry.id   AF-A0A959H5Y8-F1
#
_cell.length_a   1.000
_cell.length_b   1.000
_cell.length_c   1.000
_cell.angle_alpha   90.00
_cell.angle_beta   90.00
_cell.angle_gamma   90.00
#
_symmetry.space_group_name_H-M   'P 1'
#
loop_
_entity.id
_entity.type
_entity.pdbx_description
1 polymer ?
#
loop_
_entity_poly.entity_id
_entity_poly.type
_entity_poly.pdbx_seq_one_letter_code
_entity_poly.pdbx_strand_id
1 'polypeptide(L)'
;ERLQNLPKSIEMFETLNRRYPSNNYELDSWYQLYIIYDGLGNEPKAQEYANKILEKYQTSKYAMVIKNPAYAEELARENRLLNDYYNATYSAFTTGNYREAFEKSTSAKEKFGATNPYQPKFALLAAMSTGNLEGKDAYVQALREVVARYPDTDEQRRAKEILRLLGESSASLPGGAREEIEQFKVEDDALHYVIIVFKDKDSDLNKNKITVSDYNEKYHKLDRLRISNIYLGTDADSRLPILVLRRFKDKADAMKYYTGIQKNSGDFIPARENYEVFPVTQNNYREVLKEKSVENYRAFFQLNYLK
;
A
#
# COMPACT_ATOMS: atom_id res chain seq x y z
N GLU A 1 -4.52 -29.77 -22.77
CA GLU A 1 -4.92 -29.53 -21.36
C GLU A 1 -5.92 -28.39 -21.17
N ARG A 2 -5.68 -27.17 -21.68
CA ARG A 2 -6.60 -26.02 -21.48
C ARG A 2 -8.06 -26.26 -21.93
N LEU A 3 -8.28 -26.98 -23.05
CA LEU A 3 -9.60 -27.30 -23.59
C LEU A 3 -10.39 -28.33 -22.75
N GLN A 4 -9.72 -29.19 -21.97
CA GLN A 4 -10.38 -30.24 -21.17
C GLN A 4 -11.02 -29.72 -19.89
N ASN A 5 -10.63 -28.54 -19.41
CA ASN A 5 -11.16 -27.93 -18.18
C ASN A 5 -12.30 -26.93 -18.43
N LEU A 6 -12.60 -26.55 -19.68
CA LEU A 6 -13.66 -25.59 -20.00
C LEU A 6 -15.05 -26.04 -19.52
N PRO A 7 -15.48 -27.31 -19.67
CA PRO A 7 -16.80 -27.75 -19.21
C PRO A 7 -16.98 -27.63 -17.69
N LYS A 8 -15.93 -27.96 -16.91
CA LYS A 8 -15.95 -27.83 -15.45
C LYS A 8 -15.99 -26.37 -15.00
N SER A 9 -15.27 -25.49 -15.70
CA SER A 9 -15.31 -24.04 -15.44
C SER A 9 -16.70 -23.46 -15.71
N ILE A 10 -17.36 -23.86 -16.81
CA ILE A 10 -18.75 -23.46 -17.10
C ILE A 10 -19.67 -23.89 -15.96
N GLU A 11 -19.65 -25.17 -15.58
CA GLU A 11 -20.50 -25.71 -14.51
C GLU A 11 -20.30 -24.98 -13.18
N MET A 12 -19.06 -24.66 -12.84
CA MET A 12 -18.71 -23.95 -11.61
C MET A 12 -19.25 -22.51 -11.62
N PHE A 13 -19.04 -21.76 -12.71
CA PHE A 13 -19.52 -20.39 -12.82
C PHE A 13 -21.05 -20.31 -12.91
N GLU A 14 -21.69 -21.19 -13.67
CA GLU A 14 -23.16 -21.25 -13.74
C GLU A 14 -23.75 -21.64 -12.37
N THR A 15 -23.14 -22.58 -11.66
CA THR A 15 -23.57 -22.96 -10.32
C THR A 15 -23.38 -21.84 -9.31
N LEU A 16 -22.26 -21.11 -9.36
CA LEU A 16 -21.99 -19.94 -8.53
C LEU A 16 -23.09 -18.88 -8.72
N ASN A 17 -23.36 -18.50 -9.97
CA ASN A 17 -24.33 -17.46 -10.30
C ASN A 17 -25.78 -17.88 -10.00
N ARG A 18 -26.09 -19.17 -10.13
CA ARG A 18 -27.41 -19.71 -9.78
C ARG A 18 -27.63 -19.80 -8.26
N ARG A 19 -26.63 -20.27 -7.51
CA ARG A 19 -26.75 -20.46 -6.04
C ARG A 19 -26.65 -19.15 -5.28
N TYR A 20 -25.91 -18.17 -5.81
CA TYR A 20 -25.68 -16.87 -5.16
C TYR A 20 -25.89 -15.73 -6.17
N PRO A 21 -27.14 -15.35 -6.46
CA PRO A 21 -27.43 -14.21 -7.32
C PRO A 21 -26.84 -12.91 -6.76
N SER A 22 -26.31 -12.02 -7.61
CA SER A 22 -25.65 -10.75 -7.19
C SER A 22 -24.48 -10.93 -6.22
N ASN A 23 -23.72 -12.02 -6.35
CA ASN A 23 -22.47 -12.19 -5.61
C ASN A 23 -21.38 -11.20 -6.08
N ASN A 24 -20.35 -11.01 -5.26
CA ASN A 24 -19.26 -10.07 -5.54
C ASN A 24 -18.44 -10.41 -6.81
N TYR A 25 -18.57 -11.62 -7.35
CA TYR A 25 -17.89 -12.10 -8.55
C TYR A 25 -18.81 -12.20 -9.76
N GLU A 26 -20.06 -11.73 -9.69
CA GLU A 26 -21.06 -11.92 -10.73
C GLU A 26 -20.61 -11.36 -12.09
N LEU A 27 -20.10 -10.12 -12.10
CA LEU A 27 -19.59 -9.47 -13.31
C LEU A 27 -18.40 -10.23 -13.92
N ASP A 28 -17.42 -10.61 -13.11
CA ASP A 28 -16.25 -11.38 -13.57
C ASP A 28 -16.68 -12.76 -14.09
N SER A 29 -17.59 -13.43 -13.37
CA SER A 29 -18.10 -14.74 -13.74
C SER A 29 -18.88 -14.72 -15.05
N TRP A 30 -19.75 -13.72 -15.26
CA TRP A 30 -20.47 -13.56 -16.52
C TRP A 30 -19.53 -13.28 -17.68
N TYR A 31 -18.48 -12.46 -17.47
CA TYR A 31 -17.51 -12.17 -18.52
C TYR A 31 -16.68 -13.40 -18.89
N GLN A 32 -16.27 -14.21 -17.90
CA GLN A 32 -15.60 -15.49 -18.18
C GLN A 32 -16.51 -16.46 -18.94
N LEU A 33 -17.79 -16.56 -18.58
CA LEU A 33 -18.76 -17.38 -19.32
C LEU A 33 -18.92 -16.90 -20.77
N TYR A 34 -18.99 -15.58 -21.00
CA TYR A 34 -18.99 -15.00 -22.34
C TYR A 34 -17.76 -15.44 -23.16
N ILE A 35 -16.54 -15.26 -22.65
CA ILE A 35 -15.30 -15.66 -23.34
C ILE A 35 -15.28 -17.17 -23.63
N ILE A 36 -15.68 -18.00 -22.66
CA ILE A 36 -15.64 -19.45 -22.83
C ILE A 36 -16.64 -19.90 -23.91
N TYR A 37 -17.86 -19.38 -23.91
CA TYR A 37 -18.86 -19.76 -24.92
C TYR A 37 -18.53 -19.22 -26.31
N ASP A 38 -17.97 -18.01 -26.40
CA ASP A 38 -17.48 -17.43 -27.65
C ASP A 38 -16.35 -18.29 -28.25
N GLY A 39 -15.36 -18.67 -27.44
CA GLY A 39 -14.27 -19.55 -27.87
C GLY A 39 -14.69 -20.98 -28.21
N LEU A 40 -15.86 -21.44 -27.75
CA LEU A 40 -16.47 -22.72 -28.12
C LEU A 40 -17.37 -22.62 -29.37
N GLY A 41 -17.57 -21.43 -29.93
CA GLY A 41 -18.50 -21.19 -31.04
C GLY A 41 -19.98 -21.30 -30.65
N ASN A 42 -20.30 -21.24 -29.35
CA ASN A 42 -21.67 -21.26 -28.87
C ASN A 42 -22.22 -19.83 -28.79
N GLU A 43 -22.51 -19.26 -29.96
CA GLU A 43 -23.00 -17.88 -30.11
C GLU A 43 -24.23 -17.58 -29.23
N PRO A 44 -25.26 -18.45 -29.12
CA PRO A 44 -26.43 -18.17 -28.30
C PRO A 44 -26.08 -17.93 -26.83
N LYS A 45 -25.19 -18.76 -26.26
CA LYS A 45 -24.78 -18.63 -24.86
C LYS A 45 -23.83 -17.47 -24.65
N ALA A 46 -22.92 -17.22 -25.58
CA ALA A 46 -22.06 -16.05 -25.53
C ALA A 46 -22.92 -14.76 -25.50
N GLN A 47 -23.91 -14.65 -26.37
CA GLN A 47 -24.79 -13.48 -26.42
C GLN A 47 -25.65 -13.33 -25.16
N GLU A 48 -26.10 -14.44 -24.54
CA GLU A 48 -26.83 -14.41 -23.27
C GLU A 48 -26.02 -13.68 -22.18
N TYR A 49 -24.77 -14.06 -21.97
CA TYR A 49 -23.90 -13.44 -20.96
C TYR A 49 -23.45 -12.04 -21.37
N ALA A 50 -23.22 -11.79 -22.66
CA ALA A 50 -22.94 -10.45 -23.18
C ALA A 50 -24.07 -9.48 -22.83
N ASN A 51 -25.33 -9.84 -23.11
CA ASN A 51 -26.50 -9.00 -22.83
C ASN A 51 -26.65 -8.75 -21.33
N LYS A 52 -26.47 -9.76 -20.48
CA LYS A 52 -26.49 -9.59 -19.01
C LYS A 52 -25.48 -8.54 -18.53
N ILE A 53 -24.26 -8.55 -19.07
CA ILE A 53 -23.22 -7.57 -18.75
C ILE A 53 -23.60 -6.19 -19.29
N LEU A 54 -24.07 -6.11 -20.53
CA LEU A 54 -24.46 -4.86 -21.19
C LEU A 54 -25.68 -4.21 -20.55
N GLU A 55 -26.59 -4.96 -19.94
CA GLU A 55 -27.78 -4.44 -19.27
C GLU A 55 -27.45 -3.98 -17.84
N LYS A 56 -26.77 -4.82 -17.06
CA LYS A 56 -26.52 -4.59 -15.62
C LYS A 56 -25.24 -3.79 -15.32
N TYR A 57 -24.22 -3.89 -16.18
CA TYR A 57 -22.88 -3.34 -15.94
C TYR A 57 -22.38 -2.47 -17.10
N GLN A 58 -23.25 -1.58 -17.59
CA GLN A 58 -23.08 -0.76 -18.80
C GLN A 58 -21.78 0.05 -18.90
N THR A 59 -21.22 0.49 -17.76
CA THR A 59 -20.01 1.32 -17.67
C THR A 59 -18.75 0.52 -17.36
N SER A 60 -18.87 -0.80 -17.18
CA SER A 60 -17.73 -1.67 -16.90
C SER A 60 -16.77 -1.79 -18.09
N LYS A 61 -15.50 -2.07 -17.82
CA LYS A 61 -14.50 -2.35 -18.86
C LYS A 61 -14.92 -3.53 -19.75
N TYR A 62 -15.59 -4.54 -19.18
CA TYR A 62 -16.12 -5.69 -19.94
C TYR A 62 -17.24 -5.28 -20.89
N ALA A 63 -18.16 -4.41 -20.46
CA ALA A 63 -19.19 -3.88 -21.35
C ALA A 63 -18.60 -3.07 -22.52
N MET A 64 -17.51 -2.32 -22.29
CA MET A 64 -16.79 -1.61 -23.36
C MET A 64 -16.15 -2.58 -24.36
N VAL A 65 -15.51 -3.65 -23.87
CA VAL A 65 -14.93 -4.72 -24.69
C VAL A 65 -15.98 -5.45 -25.52
N ILE A 66 -17.13 -5.78 -24.93
CA ILE A 66 -18.23 -6.47 -25.63
C ILE A 66 -18.84 -5.58 -26.72
N LYS A 67 -19.03 -4.28 -26.46
CA LYS A 67 -19.58 -3.34 -27.45
C LYS A 67 -18.63 -3.08 -28.61
N ASN A 68 -17.32 -3.16 -28.37
CA ASN A 68 -16.31 -2.89 -29.37
C ASN A 68 -15.20 -3.93 -29.25
N PRO A 69 -15.30 -5.08 -29.96
CA PRO A 69 -14.25 -6.09 -29.95
C PRO A 69 -12.87 -5.55 -30.36
N ALA A 70 -12.83 -4.52 -31.24
CA ALA A 70 -11.59 -3.85 -31.61
C ALA A 70 -10.95 -3.06 -30.45
N TYR A 71 -11.73 -2.67 -29.42
CA TYR A 71 -11.21 -2.05 -28.20
C TYR A 71 -10.39 -3.04 -27.36
N ALA A 72 -10.75 -4.33 -27.33
CA ALA A 72 -9.94 -5.33 -26.65
C ALA A 72 -8.64 -5.61 -27.41
N GLU A 73 -8.69 -5.68 -28.74
CA GLU A 73 -7.49 -5.80 -29.57
C GLU A 73 -6.57 -4.59 -29.43
N GLU A 74 -7.14 -3.38 -29.34
CA GLU A 74 -6.38 -2.15 -29.14
C GLU A 74 -5.76 -2.09 -27.75
N LEU A 75 -6.50 -2.44 -26.69
CA LEU A 75 -5.94 -2.52 -25.34
C LEU A 75 -4.84 -3.59 -25.24
N ALA A 76 -5.01 -4.74 -25.92
CA ALA A 76 -3.98 -5.77 -26.00
C ALA A 76 -2.76 -5.28 -26.80
N ARG A 77 -2.96 -4.45 -27.82
CA ARG A 77 -1.89 -3.79 -28.58
C ARG A 77 -1.15 -2.77 -27.71
N GLU A 78 -1.85 -1.88 -27.01
CA GLU A 78 -1.26 -0.91 -26.08
C GLU A 78 -0.44 -1.59 -24.98
N ASN A 79 -0.97 -2.65 -24.38
CA ASN A 79 -0.24 -3.44 -23.37
C ASN A 79 1.01 -4.11 -23.95
N ARG A 80 0.94 -4.65 -25.18
CA ARG A 80 2.12 -5.19 -25.87
C ARG A 80 3.17 -4.11 -26.13
N LEU A 81 2.77 -2.95 -26.66
CA LEU A 81 3.67 -1.83 -26.90
C LEU A 81 4.34 -1.33 -25.61
N LEU A 82 3.59 -1.25 -24.51
CA LEU A 82 4.13 -0.88 -23.20
C LEU A 82 5.15 -1.91 -22.68
N ASN A 83 4.83 -3.21 -22.82
CA ASN A 83 5.73 -4.30 -22.44
C ASN A 83 7.01 -4.28 -23.27
N ASP A 84 6.90 -4.19 -24.59
CA ASP A 84 8.05 -4.16 -25.50
C ASP A 84 8.93 -2.94 -25.23
N TYR A 85 8.32 -1.78 -24.97
CA TYR A 85 9.04 -0.56 -24.62
C TYR A 85 9.78 -0.69 -23.29
N TYR A 86 9.15 -1.28 -22.27
CA TYR A 86 9.80 -1.57 -21.00
C TYR A 86 10.96 -2.55 -21.16
N ASN A 87 10.77 -3.64 -21.89
CA ASN A 87 11.81 -4.64 -22.15
C ASN A 87 13.01 -4.01 -22.86
N ALA A 88 12.78 -3.17 -23.87
CA ALA A 88 13.85 -2.44 -24.55
C ALA A 88 14.58 -1.47 -23.60
N THR A 89 13.84 -0.80 -22.72
CA THR A 89 14.40 0.13 -21.72
C THR A 89 15.26 -0.60 -20.68
N TYR A 90 14.77 -1.74 -20.20
CA TYR A 90 15.49 -2.61 -19.28
C TYR A 90 16.74 -3.20 -19.94
N SER A 91 16.64 -3.63 -21.20
CA SER A 91 17.79 -4.11 -21.98
C SER A 91 18.87 -3.04 -22.04
N ALA A 92 18.53 -1.80 -22.43
CA ALA A 92 19.46 -0.69 -22.49
C ALA A 92 20.15 -0.45 -21.13
N PHE A 93 19.40 -0.51 -20.03
CA PHE A 93 19.96 -0.41 -18.68
C PHE A 93 20.97 -1.53 -18.39
N THR A 94 20.59 -2.79 -18.63
CA THR A 94 21.45 -3.95 -18.33
C THR A 94 22.70 -4.04 -19.20
N THR A 95 22.68 -3.46 -20.41
CA THR A 95 23.85 -3.37 -21.28
C THR A 95 24.69 -2.12 -21.03
N GLY A 96 24.39 -1.33 -20.00
CA GLY A 96 25.15 -0.13 -19.61
C GLY A 96 24.83 1.13 -20.41
N ASN A 97 23.81 1.11 -21.29
CA ASN A 97 23.34 2.27 -22.03
C ASN A 97 22.43 3.14 -21.16
N TYR A 98 22.98 3.67 -20.05
CA TYR A 98 22.20 4.38 -19.02
C TYR A 98 21.52 5.65 -19.54
N ARG A 99 22.12 6.37 -20.49
CA ARG A 99 21.50 7.55 -21.11
C ARG A 99 20.21 7.18 -21.83
N GLU A 100 20.25 6.14 -22.67
CA GLU A 100 19.08 5.66 -23.39
C GLU A 100 18.00 5.13 -22.43
N ALA A 101 18.40 4.36 -21.41
CA ALA A 101 17.49 3.85 -20.41
C ALA A 101 16.78 4.98 -19.63
N PHE A 102 17.50 6.04 -19.28
CA PHE A 102 16.95 7.23 -18.62
C PHE A 102 15.94 7.97 -19.52
N GLU A 103 16.32 8.25 -20.77
CA GLU A 103 15.47 8.96 -21.72
C GLU A 103 14.18 8.19 -22.02
N LYS A 104 14.28 6.87 -22.25
CA LYS A 104 13.10 6.03 -22.46
C LYS A 104 12.21 5.98 -21.22
N SER A 105 12.82 5.84 -20.02
CA SER A 105 12.06 5.78 -18.78
C SER A 105 11.26 7.05 -18.51
N THR A 106 11.85 8.22 -18.76
CA THR A 106 11.18 9.52 -18.55
C THR A 106 10.13 9.82 -19.62
N SER A 107 10.31 9.34 -20.85
CA SER A 107 9.33 9.46 -21.95
C SER A 107 8.11 8.53 -21.83
N ALA A 108 8.17 7.50 -20.98
CA ALA A 108 7.10 6.49 -20.88
C ALA A 108 5.74 7.09 -20.48
N LYS A 109 5.74 8.13 -19.64
CA LYS A 109 4.53 8.85 -19.22
C LYS A 109 3.81 9.54 -20.37
N GLU A 110 4.57 10.17 -21.26
CA GLU A 110 4.00 10.88 -22.42
C GLU A 110 3.52 9.89 -23.48
N LYS A 111 4.25 8.78 -23.68
CA LYS A 111 3.90 7.75 -24.67
C LYS A 111 2.70 6.87 -24.29
N PHE A 112 2.57 6.51 -23.02
CA PHE A 112 1.59 5.52 -22.56
C PHE A 112 0.60 6.06 -21.51
N GLY A 113 0.67 7.36 -21.20
CA GLY A 113 -0.19 8.02 -20.22
C GLY A 113 0.31 7.89 -18.77
N ALA A 114 -0.16 8.81 -17.93
CA ALA A 114 0.23 8.89 -16.51
C ALA A 114 -0.31 7.75 -15.64
N THR A 115 -1.32 7.04 -16.11
CA THR A 115 -1.99 5.94 -15.38
C THR A 115 -1.50 4.55 -15.79
N ASN A 116 -0.49 4.45 -16.65
CA ASN A 116 0.01 3.14 -17.08
C ASN A 116 0.62 2.37 -15.88
N PRO A 117 0.46 1.04 -15.85
CA PRO A 117 0.85 0.23 -14.69
C PRO A 117 2.36 0.15 -14.47
N TYR A 118 3.19 0.53 -15.45
CA TYR A 118 4.66 0.43 -15.38
C TYR A 118 5.34 1.73 -14.94
N GLN A 119 4.57 2.77 -14.60
CA GLN A 119 5.12 4.03 -14.07
C GLN A 119 6.14 3.83 -12.94
N PRO A 120 5.88 3.02 -11.89
CA PRO A 120 6.88 2.78 -10.84
C PRO A 120 8.16 2.13 -11.38
N LYS A 121 8.02 1.19 -12.33
CA LYS A 121 9.14 0.46 -12.93
C LYS A 121 10.05 1.35 -13.76
N PHE A 122 9.47 2.24 -14.56
CA PHE A 122 10.24 3.24 -15.30
C PHE A 122 10.91 4.24 -14.36
N ALA A 123 10.22 4.70 -13.32
CA ALA A 123 10.81 5.62 -12.36
C ALA A 123 12.03 5.02 -11.63
N LEU A 124 11.96 3.73 -11.25
CA LEU A 124 13.11 3.05 -10.67
C LEU A 124 14.28 2.91 -11.65
N LEU A 125 14.02 2.54 -12.91
CA LEU A 125 15.07 2.46 -13.93
C LEU A 125 15.69 3.82 -14.25
N ALA A 126 14.89 4.90 -14.26
CA ALA A 126 15.39 6.25 -14.38
C ALA A 126 16.34 6.58 -13.22
N ALA A 127 15.94 6.33 -11.98
CA ALA A 127 16.78 6.57 -10.81
C ALA A 127 18.11 5.80 -10.85
N MET A 128 18.06 4.50 -11.20
CA MET A 128 19.27 3.67 -11.34
C MET A 128 20.18 4.15 -12.47
N SER A 129 19.61 4.68 -13.54
CA SER A 129 20.36 5.26 -14.66
C SER A 129 21.00 6.61 -14.26
N THR A 130 20.27 7.47 -13.55
CA THR A 130 20.79 8.73 -12.98
C THR A 130 22.03 8.49 -12.13
N GLY A 131 22.04 7.43 -11.30
CA GLY A 131 23.21 7.15 -10.48
C GLY A 131 24.48 6.80 -11.26
N ASN A 132 24.35 6.20 -12.44
CA ASN A 132 25.48 5.93 -13.32
C ASN A 132 25.91 7.17 -14.13
N LEU A 133 24.98 8.08 -14.42
CA LEU A 133 25.24 9.27 -15.24
C LEU A 133 25.76 10.46 -14.43
N GLU A 134 25.20 10.67 -13.25
CA GLU A 134 25.33 11.90 -12.46
C GLU A 134 25.92 11.64 -11.06
N GLY A 135 26.16 10.38 -10.71
CA GLY A 135 26.80 9.99 -9.47
C GLY A 135 25.85 9.84 -8.27
N LYS A 136 26.45 9.65 -7.09
CA LYS A 136 25.75 9.17 -5.89
C LYS A 136 24.63 10.10 -5.43
N ASP A 137 24.87 11.40 -5.35
CA ASP A 137 23.90 12.33 -4.77
C ASP A 137 22.63 12.43 -5.62
N ALA A 138 22.78 12.51 -6.95
CA ALA A 138 21.67 12.46 -7.89
C ALA A 138 20.93 11.12 -7.85
N TYR A 139 21.66 10.01 -7.69
CA TYR A 139 21.04 8.70 -7.50
C TYR A 139 20.13 8.66 -6.28
N VAL A 140 20.65 9.14 -5.15
CA VAL A 140 19.95 9.15 -3.87
C VAL A 140 18.69 10.02 -3.95
N GLN A 141 18.76 11.19 -4.58
CA GLN A 141 17.59 12.04 -4.81
C GLN A 141 16.54 11.32 -5.67
N ALA A 142 16.94 10.74 -6.79
CA ALA A 142 16.02 10.05 -7.69
C ALA A 142 15.34 8.84 -7.01
N LEU A 143 16.07 8.06 -6.20
CA LEU A 143 15.50 6.95 -5.43
C LEU A 143 14.48 7.43 -4.38
N ARG A 144 14.74 8.57 -3.72
CA ARG A 144 13.79 9.15 -2.75
C ARG A 144 12.49 9.59 -3.42
N GLU A 145 12.57 10.12 -4.65
CA GLU A 145 11.37 10.44 -5.43
C GLU A 145 10.55 9.19 -5.76
N VAL A 146 11.19 8.08 -6.11
CA VAL A 146 10.50 6.80 -6.32
C VAL A 146 9.75 6.37 -5.06
N VAL A 147 10.39 6.49 -3.88
CA VAL A 147 9.76 6.16 -2.60
C VAL A 147 8.55 7.04 -2.30
N ALA A 148 8.62 8.34 -2.60
CA ALA A 148 7.56 9.29 -2.31
C ALA A 148 6.36 9.14 -3.27
N ARG A 149 6.61 8.88 -4.56
CA ARG A 149 5.56 8.91 -5.60
C ARG A 149 4.80 7.59 -5.75
N TYR A 150 5.40 6.46 -5.36
CA TYR A 150 4.84 5.13 -5.60
C TYR A 150 4.72 4.32 -4.30
N PRO A 151 3.87 4.73 -3.33
CA PRO A 151 3.69 3.96 -2.10
C PRO A 151 3.17 2.54 -2.39
N ASP A 152 3.55 1.60 -1.52
CA ASP A 152 3.11 0.20 -1.54
C ASP A 152 3.44 -0.62 -2.80
N THR A 153 4.39 -0.16 -3.63
CA THR A 153 4.88 -0.92 -4.79
C THR A 153 6.18 -1.68 -4.51
N ASP A 154 6.47 -2.68 -5.34
CA ASP A 154 7.74 -3.43 -5.31
C ASP A 154 8.93 -2.50 -5.57
N GLU A 155 8.75 -1.51 -6.43
CA GLU A 155 9.77 -0.54 -6.80
C GLU A 155 10.10 0.42 -5.65
N GLN A 156 9.12 0.80 -4.84
CA GLN A 156 9.35 1.57 -3.63
C GLN A 156 10.10 0.77 -2.57
N ARG A 157 9.74 -0.51 -2.37
CA ARG A 157 10.49 -1.41 -1.49
C ARG A 157 11.93 -1.55 -1.97
N ARG A 158 12.13 -1.75 -3.27
CA ARG A 158 13.46 -1.86 -3.88
C ARG A 158 14.26 -0.56 -3.74
N ALA A 159 13.64 0.60 -3.96
CA ALA A 159 14.29 1.89 -3.79
C ALA A 159 14.75 2.11 -2.33
N LYS A 160 13.91 1.74 -1.34
CA LYS A 160 14.29 1.76 0.08
C LYS A 160 15.46 0.83 0.40
N GLU A 161 15.48 -0.38 -0.17
CA GLU A 161 16.59 -1.32 -0.01
C GLU A 161 17.90 -0.74 -0.55
N ILE A 162 17.87 -0.17 -1.76
CA ILE A 162 19.05 0.43 -2.39
C ILE A 162 19.55 1.62 -1.58
N LEU A 163 18.65 2.53 -1.15
CA LEU A 163 19.01 3.64 -0.27
C LEU A 163 19.71 3.12 1.01
N ARG A 164 19.14 2.10 1.66
CA ARG A 164 19.76 1.49 2.84
C ARG A 164 21.18 0.99 2.56
N LEU A 165 21.42 0.36 1.40
CA LEU A 165 22.74 -0.14 0.99
C LEU A 165 23.74 0.97 0.66
N LEU A 166 23.27 2.13 0.20
CA LEU A 166 24.12 3.29 -0.12
C LEU A 166 24.61 4.06 1.13
N GLY A 167 24.32 3.55 2.33
CA GLY A 167 24.56 4.26 3.58
C GLY A 167 23.51 5.34 3.87
N GLU A 168 22.48 5.45 3.03
CA GLU A 168 21.28 6.26 3.29
C GLU A 168 20.31 5.50 4.23
N SER A 169 20.87 4.67 5.12
CA SER A 169 20.13 3.93 6.15
C SER A 169 19.47 4.88 7.18
N SER A 170 19.84 6.17 7.14
CA SER A 170 19.20 7.25 7.88
C SER A 170 19.51 8.63 7.29
N ALA A 171 18.96 8.95 6.11
CA ALA A 171 18.82 10.28 5.51
C ALA A 171 18.28 10.06 4.08
N SER A 172 17.31 10.74 3.48
CA SER A 172 16.52 11.93 3.79
C SER A 172 15.25 11.78 2.95
N LEU A 173 14.11 12.22 3.46
CA LEU A 173 13.00 12.57 2.58
C LEU A 173 13.35 13.92 1.90
N PRO A 174 12.78 14.25 0.73
CA PRO A 174 13.00 15.54 0.09
C PRO A 174 12.64 16.69 1.04
N GLY A 175 13.35 17.82 0.91
CA GLY A 175 13.44 18.94 1.86
C GLY A 175 12.19 19.73 2.23
N GLY A 176 10.98 19.20 2.02
CA GLY A 176 9.76 19.66 2.71
C GLY A 176 9.45 18.81 3.96
N ALA A 177 9.66 17.50 3.89
CA ALA A 177 9.37 16.59 5.00
C ALA A 177 10.44 16.65 6.13
N ARG A 178 11.61 17.24 5.86
CA ARG A 178 12.66 17.39 6.89
C ARG A 178 12.28 18.48 7.91
N GLU A 179 11.71 19.59 7.46
CA GLU A 179 11.17 20.63 8.37
C GLU A 179 10.01 20.05 9.21
N GLU A 180 9.14 19.24 8.60
CA GLU A 180 7.99 18.63 9.29
C GLU A 180 8.37 17.50 10.27
N ILE A 181 9.50 16.83 10.06
CA ILE A 181 10.02 15.80 10.98
C ILE A 181 10.96 16.39 12.05
N GLU A 182 11.65 17.50 11.75
CA GLU A 182 12.60 18.17 12.67
C GLU A 182 11.96 18.65 13.98
N GLN A 183 10.64 18.88 13.98
CA GLN A 183 9.91 19.20 15.21
C GLN A 183 9.92 18.04 16.22
N PHE A 184 10.07 16.80 15.75
CA PHE A 184 10.16 15.62 16.61
C PHE A 184 11.61 15.37 17.03
N LYS A 185 11.80 15.11 18.32
CA LYS A 185 13.13 14.97 18.94
C LYS A 185 13.38 13.56 19.43
N VAL A 186 14.62 13.09 19.26
CA VAL A 186 15.08 11.84 19.86
C VAL A 186 15.45 12.15 21.31
N GLU A 187 14.69 11.60 22.25
CA GLU A 187 14.90 11.78 23.69
C GLU A 187 14.73 10.42 24.37
N ASP A 188 15.69 9.52 24.16
CA ASP A 188 15.57 8.10 24.53
C ASP A 188 15.32 7.90 26.04
N ASP A 189 15.87 8.76 26.89
CA ASP A 189 15.71 8.72 28.36
C ASP A 189 14.49 9.48 28.89
N ALA A 190 13.72 10.16 28.02
CA ALA A 190 12.55 10.92 28.43
C ALA A 190 11.36 10.02 28.75
N LEU A 191 10.36 10.54 29.47
CA LEU A 191 9.10 9.82 29.68
C LEU A 191 8.40 9.53 28.35
N HIS A 192 8.04 8.26 28.16
CA HIS A 192 7.35 7.79 26.97
C HIS A 192 5.90 7.41 27.27
N TYR A 193 5.09 7.53 26.22
CA TYR A 193 3.77 6.95 26.06
C TYR A 193 3.83 5.89 24.96
N VAL A 194 2.82 5.04 24.94
CA VAL A 194 2.52 4.21 23.78
C VAL A 194 1.14 4.63 23.29
N ILE A 195 1.05 5.12 22.07
CA ILE A 195 -0.23 5.44 21.43
C ILE A 195 -0.62 4.34 20.46
N ILE A 196 -1.91 4.01 20.46
CA ILE A 196 -2.52 3.05 19.52
C ILE A 196 -3.52 3.85 18.69
N VAL A 197 -3.25 3.95 17.39
CA VAL A 197 -4.02 4.76 16.45
C VAL A 197 -4.86 3.83 15.60
N PHE A 198 -6.18 4.02 15.62
CA PHE A 198 -7.11 3.24 14.79
C PHE A 198 -7.34 3.98 13.48
N LYS A 199 -7.13 3.29 12.35
CA LYS A 199 -7.35 3.87 11.01
C LYS A 199 -8.82 3.94 10.63
N ASP A 200 -9.65 3.13 11.29
CA ASP A 200 -11.11 3.20 11.18
C ASP A 200 -11.68 4.19 12.22
N LYS A 201 -12.39 5.21 11.73
CA LYS A 201 -13.02 6.24 12.58
C LYS A 201 -14.14 5.68 13.46
N ASP A 202 -14.77 4.59 13.02
CA ASP A 202 -15.89 3.94 13.70
C ASP A 202 -15.41 2.85 14.68
N SER A 203 -14.10 2.76 14.92
CA SER A 203 -13.51 1.80 15.85
C SER A 203 -14.04 1.99 17.29
N ASP A 204 -14.51 0.90 17.90
CA ASP A 204 -15.01 0.90 19.27
C ASP A 204 -13.85 0.98 20.27
N LEU A 205 -13.53 2.20 20.70
CA LEU A 205 -12.48 2.45 21.68
C LEU A 205 -12.74 1.79 23.03
N ASN A 206 -13.99 1.59 23.44
CA ASN A 206 -14.28 0.97 24.74
C ASN A 206 -13.96 -0.52 24.69
N LYS A 207 -14.42 -1.21 23.64
CA LYS A 207 -14.08 -2.61 23.38
C LYS A 207 -12.56 -2.79 23.23
N ASN A 208 -11.91 -1.96 22.42
CA ASN A 208 -10.46 -2.06 22.20
C ASN A 208 -9.66 -1.73 23.47
N LYS A 209 -10.14 -0.80 24.32
CA LYS A 209 -9.54 -0.53 25.63
C LYS A 209 -9.62 -1.74 26.56
N ILE A 210 -10.73 -2.48 26.57
CA ILE A 210 -10.86 -3.71 27.36
C ILE A 210 -9.82 -4.73 26.91
N THR A 211 -9.70 -4.99 25.61
CA THR A 211 -8.68 -5.90 25.06
C THR A 211 -7.26 -5.50 25.47
N VAL A 212 -6.93 -4.20 25.39
CA VAL A 212 -5.61 -3.70 25.82
C VAL A 212 -5.43 -3.84 27.33
N SER A 213 -6.49 -3.66 28.12
CA SER A 213 -6.45 -3.87 29.57
C SER A 213 -6.20 -5.33 29.94
N ASP A 214 -6.83 -6.27 29.25
CA ASP A 214 -6.65 -7.71 29.47
C ASP A 214 -5.24 -8.16 29.12
N TYR A 215 -4.70 -7.66 28.00
CA TYR A 215 -3.30 -7.84 27.63
C TYR A 215 -2.35 -7.31 28.72
N ASN A 216 -2.63 -6.11 29.24
CA ASN A 216 -1.82 -5.50 30.29
C ASN A 216 -1.87 -6.28 31.60
N GLU A 217 -3.02 -6.82 32.00
CA GLU A 217 -3.14 -7.65 33.19
C GLU A 217 -2.32 -8.95 33.05
N LYS A 218 -2.25 -9.51 31.84
CA LYS A 218 -1.49 -10.74 31.55
C LYS A 218 0.03 -10.51 31.50
N TYR A 219 0.48 -9.45 30.83
CA TYR A 219 1.91 -9.26 30.49
C TYR A 219 2.60 -8.09 31.22
N HIS A 220 1.83 -7.13 31.74
CA HIS A 220 2.32 -5.84 32.24
C HIS A 220 1.71 -5.46 33.60
N LYS A 221 1.29 -6.45 34.40
CA LYS A 221 0.59 -6.25 35.68
C LYS A 221 1.32 -5.33 36.66
N LEU A 222 2.64 -5.46 36.73
CA LEU A 222 3.49 -4.69 37.64
C LEU A 222 3.79 -3.26 37.13
N ASP A 223 3.58 -3.01 35.84
CA ASP A 223 3.89 -1.72 35.20
C ASP A 223 2.81 -0.67 35.51
N ARG A 224 1.63 -1.12 36.00
CA ARG A 224 0.50 -0.29 36.43
C ARG A 224 0.10 0.72 35.35
N LEU A 225 0.11 0.34 34.08
CA LEU A 225 -0.14 1.23 32.94
C LEU A 225 -1.51 1.91 33.05
N ARG A 226 -1.61 3.16 32.55
CA ARG A 226 -2.89 3.90 32.49
C ARG A 226 -3.30 4.12 31.04
N ILE A 227 -4.53 3.74 30.69
CA ILE A 227 -5.11 3.87 29.35
C ILE A 227 -6.12 5.02 29.34
N SER A 228 -5.94 6.00 28.45
CA SER A 228 -6.94 7.04 28.16
C SER A 228 -7.34 7.04 26.70
N ASN A 229 -8.51 7.56 26.40
CA ASN A 229 -9.05 7.65 25.04
C ASN A 229 -8.99 9.10 24.59
N ILE A 230 -8.58 9.35 23.36
CA ILE A 230 -8.69 10.66 22.70
C ILE A 230 -9.11 10.46 21.24
N TYR A 231 -9.42 11.57 20.58
CA TYR A 231 -9.60 11.61 19.14
C TYR A 231 -8.63 12.63 18.52
N LEU A 232 -8.00 12.26 17.41
CA LEU A 232 -7.03 13.10 16.70
C LEU A 232 -7.63 13.59 15.39
N GLY A 233 -7.77 14.91 15.24
CA GLY A 233 -8.41 15.54 14.08
C GLY A 233 -9.26 16.73 14.50
N THR A 234 -9.65 17.58 13.54
CA THR A 234 -10.55 18.72 13.79
C THR A 234 -12.01 18.41 13.57
N ASP A 235 -12.29 17.54 12.61
CA ASP A 235 -13.65 17.27 12.15
C ASP A 235 -14.17 15.97 12.78
N ALA A 236 -15.42 16.02 13.25
CA ALA A 236 -16.07 14.90 13.92
C ALA A 236 -16.14 13.66 13.02
N ASP A 237 -16.22 13.86 11.70
CA ASP A 237 -16.37 12.80 10.70
C ASP A 237 -15.05 12.22 10.19
N SER A 238 -13.89 12.79 10.57
CA SER A 238 -12.55 12.35 10.14
C SER A 238 -11.55 12.17 11.28
N ARG A 239 -11.95 12.42 12.53
CA ARG A 239 -11.07 12.24 13.70
C ARG A 239 -10.74 10.76 13.92
N LEU A 240 -9.44 10.48 14.09
CA LEU A 240 -8.95 9.14 14.34
C LEU A 240 -9.05 8.80 15.84
N PRO A 241 -9.65 7.67 16.21
CA PRO A 241 -9.65 7.19 17.58
C PRO A 241 -8.23 6.81 18.03
N ILE A 242 -7.83 7.19 19.25
CA ILE A 242 -6.52 6.82 19.81
C ILE A 242 -6.65 6.36 21.26
N LEU A 243 -6.00 5.26 21.60
CA LEU A 243 -5.70 4.88 22.98
C LEU A 243 -4.29 5.34 23.36
N VAL A 244 -4.15 5.99 24.50
CA VAL A 244 -2.88 6.50 25.01
C VAL A 244 -2.55 5.77 26.30
N LEU A 245 -1.48 4.98 26.27
CA LEU A 245 -0.92 4.27 27.40
C LEU A 245 0.21 5.11 28.01
N ARG A 246 0.20 5.27 29.33
CA ARG A 246 1.20 6.03 30.08
C ARG A 246 1.90 5.16 31.12
N ARG A 247 3.00 5.72 31.65
CA ARG A 247 3.90 5.17 32.69
C ARG A 247 5.09 4.37 32.16
N PHE A 248 5.54 4.67 30.94
CA PHE A 248 6.83 4.17 30.45
C PHE A 248 7.93 5.16 30.82
N LYS A 249 8.99 4.65 31.44
CA LYS A 249 10.05 5.50 32.00
C LYS A 249 10.92 6.14 30.93
N ASP A 250 11.18 5.37 29.88
CA ASP A 250 12.11 5.67 28.81
C ASP A 250 11.70 4.91 27.53
N LYS A 251 12.50 5.08 26.47
CA LYS A 251 12.33 4.40 25.19
C LYS A 251 12.42 2.88 25.31
N ALA A 252 13.35 2.37 26.12
CA ALA A 252 13.57 0.94 26.25
C ALA A 252 12.32 0.25 26.82
N ASP A 253 11.72 0.85 27.84
CA ASP A 253 10.48 0.39 28.47
C ASP A 253 9.29 0.41 27.49
N ALA A 254 9.12 1.51 26.74
CA ALA A 254 8.06 1.63 25.73
C ALA A 254 8.26 0.67 24.53
N MET A 255 9.51 0.48 24.09
CA MET A 255 9.84 -0.46 23.00
C MET A 255 9.70 -1.92 23.42
N LYS A 256 9.95 -2.24 24.69
CA LYS A 256 9.67 -3.57 25.25
C LYS A 256 8.17 -3.88 25.17
N TYR A 257 7.31 -2.90 25.46
CA TYR A 257 5.87 -3.04 25.29
C TYR A 257 5.48 -3.22 23.81
N TYR A 258 6.02 -2.39 22.92
CA TYR A 258 5.79 -2.47 21.46
C TYR A 258 6.17 -3.84 20.88
N THR A 259 7.37 -4.34 21.19
CA THR A 259 7.84 -5.66 20.72
C THR A 259 7.07 -6.80 21.38
N GLY A 260 6.63 -6.64 22.64
CA GLY A 260 5.75 -7.58 23.32
C GLY A 260 4.42 -7.79 22.59
N ILE A 261 3.82 -6.71 22.07
CA ILE A 261 2.60 -6.80 21.25
C ILE A 261 2.83 -7.61 19.98
N GLN A 262 3.94 -7.36 19.28
CA GLN A 262 4.26 -8.08 18.04
C GLN A 262 4.44 -9.58 18.30
N LYS A 263 5.11 -9.94 19.40
CA LYS A 263 5.35 -11.33 19.79
C LYS A 263 4.07 -12.06 20.20
N ASN A 264 3.13 -11.36 20.84
CA ASN A 264 1.91 -11.94 21.41
C ASN A 264 0.65 -11.35 20.74
N SER A 265 0.70 -11.13 19.41
CA SER A 265 -0.35 -10.44 18.66
C SER A 265 -1.73 -11.11 18.74
N GLY A 266 -1.77 -12.42 18.97
CA GLY A 266 -3.01 -13.19 19.16
C GLY A 266 -3.78 -12.85 20.46
N ASP A 267 -3.09 -12.32 21.47
CA ASP A 267 -3.69 -11.90 22.75
C ASP A 267 -3.94 -10.38 22.82
N PHE A 268 -3.67 -9.66 21.73
CA PHE A 268 -3.84 -8.21 21.67
C PHE A 268 -5.04 -7.83 20.79
N ILE A 269 -5.13 -6.56 20.39
CA ILE A 269 -6.15 -6.09 19.47
C ILE A 269 -6.07 -6.89 18.16
N PRO A 270 -7.20 -7.47 17.67
CA PRO A 270 -7.23 -8.22 16.42
C PRO A 270 -6.81 -7.37 15.21
N ALA A 271 -6.07 -7.96 14.27
CA ALA A 271 -5.58 -7.26 13.07
C ALA A 271 -6.68 -6.59 12.22
N ARG A 272 -7.92 -7.13 12.26
CA ARG A 272 -9.08 -6.55 11.56
C ARG A 272 -9.48 -5.16 12.06
N GLU A 273 -9.07 -4.76 13.26
CA GLU A 273 -9.34 -3.43 13.83
C GLU A 273 -8.40 -2.35 13.25
N ASN A 274 -7.48 -2.73 12.34
CA ASN A 274 -6.62 -1.86 11.53
C ASN A 274 -5.97 -0.71 12.33
N TYR A 275 -5.01 -1.06 13.18
CA TYR A 275 -4.35 -0.12 14.09
C TYR A 275 -2.84 -0.05 13.89
N GLU A 276 -2.25 1.02 14.40
CA GLU A 276 -0.80 1.20 14.50
C GLU A 276 -0.40 1.56 15.92
N VAL A 277 0.77 1.11 16.34
CA VAL A 277 1.28 1.31 17.70
C VAL A 277 2.57 2.13 17.62
N PHE A 278 2.63 3.20 18.40
CA PHE A 278 3.79 4.08 18.44
C PHE A 278 4.21 4.40 19.88
N PRO A 279 5.39 3.92 20.32
CA PRO A 279 6.17 4.56 21.36
C PRO A 279 6.45 6.03 21.01
N VAL A 280 6.20 6.94 21.94
CA VAL A 280 6.30 8.39 21.73
C VAL A 280 6.63 9.14 23.01
N THR A 281 7.59 10.06 22.97
CA THR A 281 7.92 10.90 24.13
C THR A 281 6.76 11.85 24.44
N GLN A 282 6.67 12.35 25.67
CA GLN A 282 5.67 13.36 26.01
C GLN A 282 5.77 14.62 25.13
N ASN A 283 6.99 14.98 24.69
CA ASN A 283 7.22 16.11 23.79
C ASN A 283 6.68 15.82 22.39
N ASN A 284 7.09 14.71 21.78
CA ASN A 284 6.64 14.33 20.45
C ASN A 284 5.13 14.07 20.39
N TYR A 285 4.55 13.56 21.47
CA TYR A 285 3.10 13.39 21.58
C TYR A 285 2.37 14.74 21.52
N ARG A 286 2.93 15.80 22.10
CA ARG A 286 2.36 17.15 21.96
C ARG A 286 2.44 17.67 20.53
N GLU A 287 3.53 17.38 19.82
CA GLU A 287 3.67 17.74 18.40
C GLU A 287 2.65 16.98 17.54
N VAL A 288 2.45 15.66 17.76
CA VAL A 288 1.38 14.87 17.11
C VAL A 288 0.00 15.51 17.31
N LEU A 289 -0.32 15.94 18.52
CA LEU A 289 -1.60 16.61 18.80
C LEU A 289 -1.74 17.97 18.09
N LYS A 290 -0.65 18.72 17.92
CA LYS A 290 -0.65 19.99 17.19
C LYS A 290 -0.85 19.78 15.69
N GLU A 291 -0.18 18.80 15.11
CA GLU A 291 -0.34 18.41 13.71
C GLU A 291 -1.72 17.82 13.41
N LYS A 292 -2.37 17.23 14.42
CA LYS A 292 -3.63 16.49 14.27
C LYS A 292 -3.50 15.34 13.26
N SER A 293 -2.28 14.83 13.12
CA SER A 293 -1.90 13.74 12.22
C SER A 293 -0.77 12.94 12.86
N VAL A 294 -0.62 11.68 12.44
CA VAL A 294 0.50 10.82 12.85
C VAL A 294 1.45 10.50 11.70
N GLU A 295 1.21 11.05 10.51
CA GLU A 295 1.98 10.71 9.30
C GLU A 295 3.46 11.08 9.45
N ASN A 296 3.76 12.31 9.87
CA ASN A 296 5.14 12.76 10.09
C ASN A 296 5.79 12.04 11.26
N TYR A 297 5.04 11.80 12.33
CA TYR A 297 5.55 11.01 13.46
C TYR A 297 5.83 9.55 13.09
N ARG A 298 5.05 8.95 12.19
CA ARG A 298 5.29 7.58 11.71
C ARG A 298 6.60 7.49 10.96
N ALA A 299 6.90 8.47 10.11
CA ALA A 299 8.20 8.57 9.45
C ALA A 299 9.32 8.73 10.49
N PHE A 300 9.17 9.62 11.48
CA PHE A 300 10.11 9.79 12.57
C PHE A 300 10.35 8.50 13.37
N PHE A 301 9.28 7.77 13.71
CA PHE A 301 9.33 6.52 14.47
C PHE A 301 10.08 5.43 13.70
N GLN A 302 9.74 5.22 12.41
CA GLN A 302 10.45 4.26 11.56
C GLN A 302 11.95 4.56 11.49
N LEU A 303 12.30 5.85 11.40
CA LEU A 303 13.69 6.27 11.29
C LEU A 303 14.47 6.17 12.60
N ASN A 304 13.86 6.35 13.78
CA ASN A 304 14.61 6.52 15.03
C ASN A 304 14.38 5.43 16.09
N TYR A 305 13.33 4.62 15.95
CA TYR A 305 12.98 3.56 16.90
C TYR A 305 13.12 2.15 16.31
N LEU A 306 12.95 1.99 15.00
CA LEU A 306 12.98 0.68 14.33
C LEU A 306 14.28 0.39 13.57
N LYS A 307 15.37 1.08 13.93
CA LYS A 307 16.71 0.82 13.38
C LYS A 307 17.27 -0.53 13.83
#